data_AF-A0A5N5HNC6-F1
#
_entry.id   AF-A0A5N5HNC6-F1
#
_cell.length_a   1.000
_cell.length_b   1.000
_cell.length_c   1.000
_cell.angle_alpha   90.00
_cell.angle_beta   90.00
_cell.angle_gamma   90.00
#
_symmetry.space_group_name_H-M   'P 1'
#
loop_
_entity.id
_entity.type
_entity.pdbx_description
1 polymer ?
#
loop_
_entity_poly.entity_id
_entity_poly.type
_entity_poly.pdbx_seq_one_letter_code
_entity_poly.pdbx_strand_id
1 'polypeptide(L)'
;MWLQQARRSHRTTLMMFAGGGGVGNNPNIRRSIRNECENNTKANNATSNNNLGRFGSGGAEYTKLCDIVDCSHRICEHDPIRFMRPMLQAGFCLQPPGDTPTRRSTFDNIVADCIPVFFED
;
A
#
# COMPACT_ATOMS: atom_id res chain seq x y z
N MET A 1 9.65 9.09 -21.30
CA MET A 1 9.03 7.75 -21.42
C MET A 1 8.71 7.25 -20.02
N TRP A 2 7.52 6.68 -19.77
CA TRP A 2 7.04 6.28 -18.42
C TRP A 2 8.05 5.44 -17.62
N LEU A 3 8.81 4.54 -18.27
CA LEU A 3 9.88 3.78 -17.61
C LEU A 3 10.99 4.63 -16.95
N GLN A 4 11.33 5.81 -17.50
CA GLN A 4 12.30 6.70 -16.87
C GLN A 4 11.72 7.40 -15.65
N GLN A 5 10.43 7.74 -15.70
CA GLN A 5 9.71 8.29 -14.56
C GLN A 5 9.66 7.26 -13.43
N ALA A 6 9.33 6.02 -13.77
CA ALA A 6 9.31 4.90 -12.85
C ALA A 6 10.68 4.70 -12.15
N ARG A 7 11.75 4.63 -12.94
CA ARG A 7 13.12 4.47 -12.43
C ARG A 7 13.62 5.63 -11.55
N ARG A 8 13.03 6.82 -11.67
CA ARG A 8 13.38 8.01 -10.87
C ARG A 8 12.42 8.25 -9.72
N SER A 9 11.34 7.48 -9.61
CA SER A 9 10.31 7.68 -8.60
C SER A 9 10.86 7.32 -7.23
N HIS A 10 10.94 8.30 -6.33
CA HIS A 10 11.42 8.10 -4.97
C HIS A 10 10.26 7.67 -4.07
N ARG A 11 10.12 6.36 -3.86
CA ARG A 11 9.06 5.77 -3.04
C ARG A 11 9.45 5.79 -1.56
N THR A 12 8.67 6.49 -0.74
CA THR A 12 8.89 6.54 0.71
C THR A 12 8.24 5.39 1.45
N THR A 13 7.21 4.77 0.85
CA THR A 13 6.40 3.73 1.49
C THR A 13 6.66 2.40 0.79
N LEU A 14 6.94 1.33 1.55
CA LEU A 14 7.20 0.01 0.97
C LEU A 14 5.93 -0.51 0.28
N MET A 15 4.81 -0.59 1.01
CA MET A 15 3.58 -1.15 0.48
C MET A 15 2.34 -0.30 0.80
N MET A 16 1.30 -0.46 -0.01
CA MET A 16 0.00 0.14 0.21
C MET A 16 -1.08 -0.93 0.14
N PHE A 17 -2.06 -0.85 1.02
CA PHE A 17 -3.25 -1.67 0.99
C PHE A 17 -4.50 -0.79 0.94
N ALA A 18 -5.22 -0.87 -0.18
CA ALA A 18 -6.55 -0.27 -0.33
C ALA A 18 -7.59 -1.34 -0.06
N GLY A 19 -8.34 -1.21 1.03
CA GLY A 19 -9.34 -2.21 1.42
C GLY A 19 -10.60 -1.54 1.96
N GLY A 20 -11.75 -1.99 1.51
CA GLY A 20 -13.05 -1.68 2.12
C GLY A 20 -13.58 -2.84 2.95
N GLY A 21 -14.32 -2.53 4.00
CA GLY A 21 -14.98 -3.52 4.87
C GLY A 21 -14.19 -3.86 6.13
N GLY A 22 -14.93 -4.10 7.21
CA GLY A 22 -14.39 -4.52 8.50
C GLY A 22 -13.64 -5.85 8.40
N VAL A 23 -12.63 -6.01 9.24
CA VAL A 23 -11.92 -7.28 9.38
C VAL A 23 -12.87 -8.26 10.06
N GLY A 24 -13.33 -9.29 9.35
CA GLY A 24 -14.12 -10.36 9.98
C GLY A 24 -13.32 -11.03 11.10
N ASN A 25 -14.03 -11.68 12.03
CA ASN A 25 -13.38 -12.34 13.18
C ASN A 25 -12.46 -13.51 12.76
N ASN A 26 -12.67 -14.07 11.57
CA ASN A 26 -11.84 -15.16 11.05
C ASN A 26 -10.47 -14.66 10.56
N PRO A 27 -9.39 -15.42 10.80
CA PRO A 27 -8.06 -15.09 10.29
C PRO A 27 -8.09 -15.10 8.75
N ASN A 28 -7.61 -14.01 8.15
CA ASN A 28 -7.51 -13.87 6.70
C ASN A 28 -6.34 -12.93 6.36
N ILE A 29 -5.88 -12.97 5.11
CA ILE A 29 -4.74 -12.16 4.66
C ILE A 29 -4.97 -10.65 4.85
N ARG A 30 -6.22 -10.16 4.70
CA ARG A 30 -6.57 -8.75 4.93
C ARG A 30 -6.33 -8.34 6.39
N ARG A 31 -6.61 -9.24 7.34
CA ARG A 31 -6.33 -9.05 8.77
C ARG A 31 -4.85 -8.99 9.05
N SER A 32 -4.10 -9.94 8.51
CA SER A 32 -2.65 -10.00 8.68
C SER A 32 -1.99 -8.74 8.14
N ILE A 33 -2.31 -8.31 6.92
CA ILE A 33 -1.80 -7.07 6.33
C ILE A 33 -2.12 -5.87 7.22
N ARG A 34 -3.38 -5.70 7.63
CA ARG A 34 -3.79 -4.56 8.47
C ARG A 34 -3.05 -4.54 9.81
N ASN A 35 -2.94 -5.69 10.47
CA ASN A 35 -2.21 -5.79 11.74
C ASN A 35 -0.73 -5.45 11.59
N GLU A 36 -0.06 -5.95 10.54
CA GLU A 36 1.35 -5.64 10.28
C GLU A 36 1.57 -4.14 10.05
N CYS A 37 0.69 -3.52 9.26
CA CYS A 37 0.73 -2.09 9.00
C CYS A 37 0.47 -1.25 10.27
N GLU A 38 -0.52 -1.62 11.08
CA GLU A 38 -0.83 -0.91 12.33
C GLU A 38 0.26 -1.09 13.40
N ASN A 39 0.80 -2.30 13.57
CA ASN A 39 1.83 -2.58 14.55
C ASN A 39 3.12 -1.79 14.27
N ASN A 40 3.51 -1.69 12.99
CA ASN A 40 4.68 -0.90 12.59
C ASN A 40 4.43 0.61 12.69
N THR A 41 3.20 1.07 12.46
CA THR A 41 2.83 2.48 12.68
C THR A 41 2.93 2.85 14.17
N LYS A 42 2.51 1.94 15.07
CA LYS A 42 2.61 2.12 16.52
C LYS A 42 4.07 2.07 17.03
N ALA A 43 4.92 1.21 16.46
CA ALA A 43 6.35 1.18 16.80
C ALA A 43 7.07 2.50 16.48
N ASN A 44 6.68 3.17 15.39
CA ASN A 44 7.20 4.49 15.02
C ASN A 44 6.66 5.63 15.93
N ASN A 45 5.44 5.50 16.47
CA ASN A 45 4.86 6.48 17.40
C ASN A 45 5.32 6.27 18.87
N ALA A 46 5.64 5.05 19.28
CA ALA A 46 6.13 4.73 20.63
C ALA A 46 7.62 5.09 20.81
N THR A 47 8.36 5.23 19.72
CA THR A 47 9.80 5.54 19.74
C THR A 47 10.02 6.90 19.07
N SER A 48 9.67 7.98 19.77
CA SER A 48 10.06 9.35 19.44
C SER A 48 11.58 9.55 19.63
N ASN A 49 12.40 8.76 18.94
CA ASN A 49 13.85 8.83 18.91
C ASN A 49 14.32 8.42 17.52
N ASN A 50 14.35 9.33 16.53
CA ASN A 50 15.10 9.38 15.26
C ASN A 50 15.44 8.10 14.45
N ASN A 51 14.94 6.94 14.83
CA ASN A 51 15.10 5.65 14.18
C ASN A 51 13.84 5.43 13.35
N LEU A 52 13.71 6.24 12.32
CA LEU A 52 12.79 5.99 11.23
C LEU A 52 13.12 4.60 10.69
N GLY A 53 12.26 3.62 10.96
CA GLY A 53 12.47 2.25 10.51
C GLY A 53 12.74 2.27 9.01
N ARG A 54 13.98 1.96 8.62
CA ARG A 54 14.35 1.76 7.22
C ARG A 54 13.83 0.38 6.84
N PHE A 55 12.76 0.34 6.04
CA PHE A 55 12.19 -0.91 5.55
C PHE A 55 12.80 -1.21 4.18
N GLY A 56 13.13 -2.48 3.91
CA GLY A 56 13.77 -2.93 2.67
C GLY A 56 15.23 -3.38 2.87
N SER A 57 15.73 -4.18 1.92
CA SER A 57 17.11 -4.65 1.86
C SER A 57 17.62 -4.52 0.43
N GLY A 58 18.77 -3.85 0.25
CA GLY A 58 19.43 -3.65 -1.04
C GLY A 58 18.87 -2.47 -1.85
N GLY A 59 19.64 -1.39 -1.97
CA GLY A 59 19.46 -0.28 -2.94
C GLY A 59 18.20 0.59 -2.82
N ALA A 60 17.09 0.07 -2.32
CA ALA A 60 15.82 0.76 -2.14
C ALA A 60 15.46 0.80 -0.65
N GLU A 61 15.22 2.01 -0.17
CA GLU A 61 14.97 2.29 1.23
C GLU A 61 13.63 2.99 1.40
N TYR A 62 12.78 2.42 2.24
CA TYR A 62 11.48 2.98 2.56
C TYR A 62 11.50 3.51 3.99
N THR A 63 10.95 4.70 4.18
CA THR A 63 10.80 5.35 5.50
C THR A 63 9.51 4.95 6.20
N LYS A 64 8.57 4.37 5.46
CA LYS A 64 7.28 3.90 5.96
C LYS A 64 7.02 2.50 5.46
N LEU A 65 6.61 1.59 6.35
CA LEU A 65 6.31 0.23 5.95
C LEU A 65 5.06 0.19 5.07
N CYS A 66 3.98 0.81 5.53
CA CYS A 66 2.68 0.59 4.95
C CYS A 66 1.77 1.81 5.00
N ASP A 67 0.99 2.00 3.94
CA ASP A 67 -0.17 2.89 3.90
C ASP A 67 -1.47 2.11 3.76
N ILE A 68 -2.38 2.29 4.71
CA ILE A 68 -3.73 1.70 4.65
C ILE A 68 -4.70 2.78 4.18
N VAL A 69 -5.43 2.51 3.11
CA VAL A 69 -6.53 3.35 2.66
C VAL A 69 -7.84 2.61 2.80
N ASP A 70 -8.74 3.19 3.59
CA ASP A 70 -10.10 2.69 3.73
C ASP A 70 -10.95 3.15 2.54
N CYS A 71 -11.23 2.20 1.65
CA CYS A 71 -12.09 2.40 0.49
C CYS A 71 -13.55 1.97 0.75
N SER A 72 -13.95 1.80 2.02
CA SER A 72 -15.34 1.53 2.38
C SER A 72 -16.28 2.61 1.84
N HIS A 73 -17.56 2.27 1.67
CA HIS A 73 -18.60 3.19 1.20
C HIS A 73 -18.29 3.89 -0.14
N ARG A 74 -17.52 3.24 -1.04
CA ARG A 74 -17.14 3.78 -2.37
C ARG A 74 -16.34 5.09 -2.32
N ILE A 75 -15.68 5.40 -1.20
CA ILE A 75 -14.91 6.64 -1.05
C ILE A 75 -13.84 6.77 -2.15
N CYS A 76 -13.15 5.67 -2.49
CA CYS A 76 -12.11 5.69 -3.52
C CYS A 76 -12.67 5.81 -4.96
N GLU A 77 -13.95 5.51 -5.18
CA GLU A 77 -14.63 5.71 -6.46
C GLU A 77 -14.99 7.19 -6.67
N HIS A 78 -15.41 7.87 -5.61
CA HIS A 78 -15.81 9.28 -5.64
C HIS A 78 -14.66 10.27 -5.42
N ASP A 79 -13.62 9.87 -4.69
CA ASP A 79 -12.44 10.69 -4.39
C ASP A 79 -11.16 9.92 -4.73
N PRO A 80 -10.77 9.92 -6.03
CA PRO A 80 -9.62 9.15 -6.47
C PRO A 80 -8.30 9.64 -5.86
N ILE A 81 -8.24 10.88 -5.37
CA ILE A 81 -7.03 11.46 -4.78
C ILE A 81 -6.64 10.71 -3.49
N ARG A 82 -7.63 10.22 -2.72
CA ARG A 82 -7.39 9.50 -1.47
C ARG A 82 -6.60 8.20 -1.64
N PHE A 83 -6.77 7.52 -2.77
CA PHE A 83 -6.04 6.29 -3.04
C PHE A 83 -4.86 6.51 -3.99
N MET A 84 -4.97 7.43 -4.97
CA MET A 84 -3.85 7.71 -5.90
C MET A 84 -2.63 8.34 -5.20
N ARG A 85 -2.83 9.21 -4.20
CA ARG A 85 -1.70 9.85 -3.50
C ARG A 85 -0.81 8.82 -2.79
N PRO A 86 -1.33 7.90 -1.96
CA PRO A 86 -0.47 6.89 -1.35
C PRO A 86 0.09 5.89 -2.37
N MET A 87 -0.59 5.62 -3.49
CA MET A 87 -0.03 4.77 -4.56
C MET A 87 1.23 5.37 -5.19
N LEU A 88 1.24 6.69 -5.40
CA LEU A 88 2.42 7.41 -5.93
C LEU A 88 3.60 7.41 -4.95
N GLN A 89 3.39 7.06 -3.68
CA GLN A 89 4.42 6.98 -2.64
C GLN A 89 4.84 5.53 -2.35
N ALA A 90 3.99 4.56 -2.69
CA ALA A 90 4.21 3.14 -2.45
C ALA A 90 4.98 2.47 -3.58
N GLY A 91 5.86 1.52 -3.23
CA GLY A 91 6.52 0.63 -4.19
C GLY A 91 5.63 -0.55 -4.61
N PHE A 92 4.89 -1.12 -3.65
CA PHE A 92 4.03 -2.28 -3.87
C PHE A 92 2.56 -1.98 -3.51
N CYS A 93 1.62 -2.31 -4.39
CA CYS A 93 0.19 -2.10 -4.19
C CYS A 93 -0.49 -3.45 -4.00
N LEU A 94 -0.82 -3.75 -2.76
CA LEU A 94 -1.48 -4.97 -2.34
C LEU A 94 -2.93 -4.96 -2.80
N GLN A 95 -3.30 -5.89 -3.68
CA GLN A 95 -4.65 -6.02 -4.21
C GLN A 95 -5.50 -6.87 -3.26
N PRO A 96 -6.64 -6.37 -2.77
CA PRO A 96 -7.51 -7.15 -1.89
C PRO A 96 -8.05 -8.42 -2.59
N PRO A 97 -8.31 -9.52 -1.85
CA PRO A 97 -8.96 -10.71 -2.38
C PRO A 97 -10.22 -10.38 -3.18
N GLY A 98 -10.30 -10.90 -4.40
CA GLY A 98 -11.33 -10.60 -5.37
C GLY A 98 -10.94 -9.56 -6.44
N ASP A 99 -9.80 -8.87 -6.30
CA ASP A 99 -9.24 -8.08 -7.40
C ASP A 99 -8.57 -8.98 -8.46
N THR A 100 -8.72 -8.60 -9.73
CA THR A 100 -8.19 -9.35 -10.87
C THR A 100 -7.19 -8.50 -11.65
N PRO A 101 -6.26 -9.12 -12.40
CA PRO A 101 -5.32 -8.39 -13.27
C PRO A 101 -5.98 -7.48 -14.31
N THR A 102 -7.29 -7.65 -14.54
CA THR A 102 -8.09 -6.89 -15.51
C THR A 102 -8.95 -5.79 -14.86
N ARG A 103 -8.98 -5.66 -13.52
CA ARG A 103 -9.72 -4.60 -12.86
C ARG A 103 -9.03 -3.25 -13.01
N ARG A 104 -9.84 -2.19 -13.01
CA ARG A 104 -9.38 -0.79 -13.04
C ARG A 104 -8.31 -0.49 -11.98
N SER A 105 -8.46 -1.01 -10.75
CA SER A 105 -7.51 -0.84 -9.65
C SER A 105 -6.09 -1.31 -10.01
N THR A 106 -5.96 -2.38 -10.80
CA THR A 106 -4.66 -2.87 -11.26
C THR A 106 -4.00 -1.90 -12.25
N PHE A 107 -4.78 -1.31 -13.15
CA PHE A 107 -4.27 -0.31 -14.08
C PHE A 107 -3.88 0.98 -13.36
N ASP A 108 -4.66 1.40 -12.35
CA ASP A 108 -4.31 2.55 -11.53
C ASP A 108 -2.94 2.35 -10.84
N ASN A 109 -2.63 1.12 -10.39
CA ASN A 109 -1.31 0.78 -9.83
C ASN A 109 -0.20 1.00 -10.83
N ILE A 110 -0.37 0.49 -12.05
CA ILE A 110 0.62 0.64 -13.13
C ILE A 110 0.81 2.11 -13.48
N VAL A 111 -0.27 2.89 -13.59
CA VAL A 111 -0.21 4.33 -13.87
C VAL A 111 0.54 5.07 -12.76
N ALA A 112 0.30 4.69 -11.50
CA ALA A 112 1.01 5.24 -10.35
C ALA A 112 2.44 4.68 -10.17
N ASP A 113 2.88 3.76 -11.04
CA ASP A 113 4.14 3.02 -10.93
C ASP A 113 4.30 2.36 -9.55
N CYS A 114 3.21 1.74 -9.11
CA CYS A 114 3.13 0.90 -7.94
C CYS A 114 2.97 -0.55 -8.40
N ILE A 115 3.84 -1.46 -7.95
CA ILE A 115 3.85 -2.85 -8.42
C ILE A 115 2.62 -3.58 -7.87
N PRO A 116 1.68 -4.05 -8.72
CA PRO A 116 0.50 -4.77 -8.24
C PRO A 116 0.90 -6.13 -7.66
N VAL A 117 0.48 -6.42 -6.43
CA VAL A 117 0.67 -7.71 -5.76
C VAL A 117 -0.70 -8.34 -5.52
N PHE A 118 -0.94 -9.50 -6.13
CA PHE A 118 -2.17 -10.26 -5.97
C PHE A 118 -2.00 -11.33 -4.90
N PHE A 119 -3.06 -11.56 -4.13
CA PHE A 119 -3.17 -12.68 -3.21
C PHE A 119 -4.18 -13.66 -3.78
N GLU A 120 -3.72 -14.85 -4.13
CA GLU A 120 -4.56 -16.00 -4.43
C GLU A 120 -4.97 -16.66 -3.10
N ASP A 121 -6.14 -17.28 -3.06
CA ASP A 121 -6.63 -18.01 -1.87
C ASP A 121 -5.82 -19.29 -1.60
#